data_AF-A0A8X7C2W2-F1
#
_entry.id   AF-A0A8X7C2W2-F1
#
_cell.length_a   1.000
_cell.length_b   1.000
_cell.length_c   1.000
_cell.angle_alpha   90.00
_cell.angle_beta   90.00
_cell.angle_gamma   90.00
#
_symmetry.space_group_name_H-M   'P 1'
#
loop_
_entity.id
_entity.type
_entity.pdbx_description
1 polymer ?
#
loop_
_entity_poly.entity_id
_entity_poly.type
_entity_poly.pdbx_seq_one_letter_code
_entity_poly.pdbx_strand_id
1 'polypeptide(L)'
;MAFLSKGKKIDLYNLASELRVSVTLEDKIIDLRKKSSCTFFQDNEKFLEKCSITLLINPKSLEVEALKNIEREDKCLADQRAFELEKLKLQAQNPPASVGDSPQMDSSPMRLDLKTVLPTFIPDKDDISLFLTMFERQMKLLNVPADFWVSH
;
A
#
# COMPACT_ATOMS: atom_id res chain seq x y z
N MET A 1 18.90 32.17 -14.41
CA MET A 1 17.69 32.92 -14.84
C MET A 1 17.34 32.81 -16.34
N ALA A 2 17.96 31.95 -17.16
CA ALA A 2 17.89 32.04 -18.63
C ALA A 2 16.76 31.25 -19.34
N PHE A 3 16.09 30.31 -18.66
CA PHE A 3 15.11 29.43 -19.32
C PHE A 3 13.78 30.12 -19.62
N LEU A 4 13.26 30.93 -18.68
CA LEU A 4 11.99 31.64 -18.87
C LEU A 4 12.09 32.89 -19.75
N SER A 5 13.29 33.32 -20.16
CA SER A 5 13.47 34.46 -21.07
C SER A 5 12.98 34.20 -22.48
N LYS A 6 12.86 32.93 -22.88
CA LYS A 6 12.53 32.51 -24.25
C LYS A 6 11.12 31.91 -24.37
N GLY A 7 10.36 31.85 -23.28
CA GLY A 7 9.03 31.25 -23.25
C GLY A 7 7.99 32.10 -23.99
N LYS A 8 7.05 31.45 -24.70
CA LYS A 8 5.92 32.15 -25.32
C LYS A 8 4.94 32.64 -24.23
N LYS A 9 4.18 33.70 -24.52
CA LYS A 9 3.21 34.27 -23.56
C LYS A 9 2.21 33.22 -23.06
N ILE A 10 1.72 32.36 -23.96
CA ILE A 10 0.78 31.30 -23.63
C ILE A 10 1.40 30.23 -22.72
N ASP A 11 2.64 29.81 -22.98
CA ASP A 11 3.34 28.82 -22.17
C ASP A 11 3.60 29.36 -20.76
N LEU A 12 3.97 30.64 -20.65
CA LEU A 12 4.16 31.33 -19.36
C LEU A 12 2.85 31.48 -18.58
N TYR A 13 1.74 31.72 -19.28
CA TYR A 13 0.41 31.78 -18.68
C TYR A 13 -0.03 30.41 -18.14
N ASN A 14 0.12 29.35 -18.94
CA ASN A 14 -0.19 27.98 -18.53
C ASN A 14 0.67 27.56 -17.34
N LEU A 15 1.98 27.84 -17.38
CA LEU A 15 2.90 27.58 -16.29
C LEU A 15 2.47 28.31 -15.00
N ALA A 16 2.13 29.60 -15.11
CA ALA A 16 1.68 30.36 -13.95
C ALA A 16 0.34 29.82 -13.39
N SER A 17 -0.56 29.35 -14.26
CA SER A 17 -1.82 28.71 -13.87
C SER A 17 -1.58 27.36 -13.17
N GLU A 18 -0.68 26.51 -13.67
CA GLU A 18 -0.29 25.25 -13.01
C GLU A 18 0.31 25.50 -11.62
N LEU A 19 1.10 26.56 -11.50
CA LEU A 19 1.68 27.01 -10.23
C LEU A 19 0.72 27.76 -9.33
N ARG A 20 -0.58 27.79 -9.68
CA ARG A 20 -1.67 28.44 -8.94
C ARG A 20 -1.40 29.92 -8.63
N VAL A 21 -0.68 30.61 -9.51
CA VAL A 21 -0.41 32.04 -9.41
C VAL A 21 -1.57 32.79 -10.05
N SER A 22 -2.06 33.85 -9.40
CA SER A 22 -3.11 34.70 -9.97
C SER A 22 -2.58 35.46 -11.21
N VAL A 23 -2.97 34.98 -12.39
CA VAL A 23 -2.63 35.59 -13.69
C VAL A 23 -3.87 35.98 -14.46
N THR A 24 -3.81 37.16 -15.08
CA THR A 24 -4.86 37.72 -15.93
C THR A 24 -4.38 37.78 -17.37
N LEU A 25 -5.29 37.67 -18.35
CA LEU A 25 -4.93 37.69 -19.79
C LEU A 25 -4.24 39.00 -20.22
N GLU A 26 -4.49 40.07 -19.48
CA GLU A 26 -3.87 41.40 -19.66
C GLU A 26 -2.43 41.48 -19.17
N ASP A 27 -1.95 40.50 -18.39
CA ASP A 27 -0.57 40.51 -17.87
C ASP A 27 0.45 40.50 -19.02
N LYS A 28 1.47 41.35 -18.91
CA LYS A 28 2.58 41.39 -19.87
C LYS A 28 3.50 40.18 -19.64
N ILE A 29 4.22 39.77 -20.69
CA ILE A 29 5.17 38.64 -20.65
C ILE A 29 6.20 38.80 -19.52
N ILE A 30 6.64 40.03 -19.27
CA ILE A 30 7.62 40.36 -18.22
C ILE A 30 7.02 40.10 -16.83
N ASP A 31 5.76 40.51 -16.62
CA ASP A 31 5.07 40.34 -15.34
C ASP A 31 4.76 38.85 -15.09
N LEU A 32 4.31 38.13 -16.12
CA LEU A 32 4.11 36.68 -16.10
C LEU A 32 5.40 35.94 -15.71
N ARG A 33 6.54 36.30 -16.32
CA ARG A 33 7.84 35.70 -16.03
C ARG A 33 8.29 35.98 -14.60
N LYS A 34 8.07 37.19 -14.10
CA LYS A 34 8.43 37.58 -12.73
C LYS A 34 7.60 36.79 -11.72
N LYS A 35 6.28 36.74 -11.93
CA LYS A 35 5.34 35.98 -11.11
C LYS A 35 5.69 34.49 -11.05
N SER A 36 5.92 33.84 -12.20
CA SER A 36 6.26 32.42 -12.27
C SER A 36 7.63 32.07 -11.69
N SER A 37 8.59 33.00 -11.75
CA SER A 37 9.90 32.81 -11.13
C SER A 37 9.79 32.91 -9.60
N CYS A 38 9.14 33.94 -9.06
CA CYS A 38 9.08 34.16 -7.62
C CYS A 38 8.39 33.04 -6.85
N THR A 39 7.32 32.44 -7.39
CA THR A 39 6.60 31.35 -6.70
C THR A 39 7.36 30.03 -6.72
N PHE A 40 8.01 29.69 -7.84
CA PHE A 40 8.81 28.47 -7.92
C PHE A 40 9.99 28.48 -6.95
N PHE A 41 10.63 29.63 -6.72
CA PHE A 41 11.84 29.69 -5.90
C PHE A 41 11.57 29.89 -4.41
N GLN A 42 10.45 30.49 -4.01
CA GLN A 42 10.19 30.78 -2.60
C GLN A 42 9.99 29.52 -1.74
N ASP A 43 9.38 28.47 -2.29
CA ASP A 43 9.22 27.19 -1.58
C ASP A 43 10.48 26.31 -1.69
N ASN A 44 11.19 26.38 -2.81
CA ASN A 44 12.44 25.63 -3.01
C ASN A 44 13.61 26.17 -2.17
N GLU A 45 13.71 27.49 -1.96
CA GLU A 45 14.75 28.07 -1.10
C GLU A 45 14.56 27.66 0.36
N LYS A 46 13.32 27.71 0.87
CA LYS A 46 13.00 27.24 2.24
C LYS A 46 13.26 25.75 2.41
N PHE A 47 12.96 24.95 1.38
CA PHE A 47 13.26 23.51 1.39
C PHE A 47 14.77 23.27 1.40
N LEU A 48 15.53 23.96 0.54
CA LEU A 48 16.98 23.82 0.46
C LEU A 48 17.68 24.28 1.73
N GLU A 49 17.21 25.37 2.35
CA GLU A 49 17.67 25.86 3.65
C GLU A 49 17.37 24.86 4.77
N LYS A 50 16.15 24.31 4.81
CA LYS A 50 15.78 23.28 5.81
C LYS A 50 16.60 22.00 5.64
N CYS A 51 16.80 21.54 4.40
CA CYS A 51 17.62 20.36 4.10
C CYS A 51 19.09 20.58 4.46
N SER A 52 19.66 21.74 4.09
CA SER A 52 21.05 22.07 4.41
C SER A 52 21.28 22.22 5.90
N ILE A 53 20.37 22.85 6.65
CA ILE A 53 20.41 22.91 8.11
C ILE A 53 20.34 21.50 8.72
N THR A 54 19.47 20.63 8.21
CA THR A 54 19.34 19.26 8.71
C THR A 54 20.62 18.44 8.46
N LEU A 55 21.24 18.59 7.29
CA LEU A 55 22.52 17.96 6.92
C LEU A 55 23.70 18.50 7.74
N LEU A 56 23.71 19.81 8.05
CA LEU A 56 24.73 20.43 8.90
C LEU A 56 24.62 20.02 10.36
N ILE A 57 23.40 19.89 10.89
CA ILE A 57 23.15 19.62 12.30
C ILE A 57 23.34 18.13 12.64
N ASN A 58 22.94 17.19 11.77
CA ASN A 58 23.03 15.77 12.08
C ASN A 58 23.39 14.88 10.86
N PRO A 59 24.60 15.01 10.30
CA PRO A 59 25.05 14.16 9.19
C PRO A 59 25.06 12.67 9.57
N LYS A 60 25.42 12.36 10.82
CA LYS A 60 25.46 10.99 11.33
C LYS A 60 24.08 10.36 11.56
N SER A 61 23.03 11.17 11.78
CA SER A 61 21.67 10.62 11.99
C SER A 61 21.07 10.10 10.69
N LEU A 62 21.30 10.83 9.59
CA LEU A 62 20.77 10.49 8.27
C LEU A 62 21.46 9.23 7.71
N GLU A 63 22.77 9.12 7.93
CA GLU A 63 23.55 7.96 7.49
C GLU A 63 23.19 6.70 8.28
N VAL A 64 22.92 6.82 9.59
CA VAL A 64 22.46 5.70 10.43
C VAL A 64 21.03 5.27 10.08
N GLU A 65 20.14 6.20 9.74
CA GLU A 65 18.79 5.86 9.27
C GLU A 65 18.80 5.21 7.88
N ALA A 66 19.64 5.71 6.96
CA ALA A 66 19.81 5.09 5.64
C ALA A 66 20.34 3.65 5.74
N LEU A 67 21.35 3.41 6.58
CA LEU A 67 21.88 2.07 6.82
C LEU A 67 20.86 1.13 7.47
N LYS A 68 20.06 1.62 8.43
CA LYS A 68 18.96 0.85 9.03
C LYS A 68 17.83 0.53 8.04
N ASN A 69 17.63 1.35 7.01
CA ASN A 69 16.65 1.07 5.97
C ASN A 69 17.16 -0.04 5.05
N ILE A 70 18.42 0.05 4.62
CA ILE A 70 19.07 -0.97 3.79
C ILE A 70 19.10 -2.32 4.50
N GLU A 71 19.48 -2.36 5.79
CA GLU A 71 19.52 -3.61 6.56
C GLU A 71 18.12 -4.23 6.73
N ARG A 72 17.06 -3.41 6.79
CA ARG A 72 15.67 -3.90 6.84
C ARG A 72 15.20 -4.44 5.50
N GLU A 73 15.57 -3.79 4.40
CA GLU A 73 15.25 -4.25 3.05
C GLU A 73 15.98 -5.57 2.74
N ASP A 74 17.26 -5.68 3.10
CA ASP A 74 18.04 -6.91 2.94
C ASP A 74 17.47 -8.08 3.75
N LYS A 75 17.03 -7.82 4.99
CA LYS A 75 16.34 -8.84 5.80
C LYS A 75 15.02 -9.27 5.18
N CYS A 76 14.22 -8.32 4.69
CA CYS A 76 12.96 -8.62 4.02
C CYS A 76 13.16 -9.48 2.76
N LEU A 77 14.17 -9.15 1.95
CA LEU A 77 14.55 -9.91 0.76
C LEU A 77 15.05 -11.32 1.12
N ALA A 78 15.83 -11.46 2.19
CA ALA A 78 16.29 -12.75 2.67
C ALA A 78 15.14 -13.63 3.17
N ASP A 79 14.20 -13.07 3.91
CA ASP A 79 13.01 -13.77 4.41
C ASP A 79 12.09 -14.21 3.26
N GLN A 80 11.88 -13.35 2.27
CA GLN A 80 11.10 -13.69 1.07
C GLN A 80 11.74 -14.84 0.29
N ARG A 81 13.06 -14.83 0.13
CA ARG A 81 13.80 -15.91 -0.52
C ARG A 81 13.72 -17.22 0.27
N ALA A 82 13.79 -17.16 1.60
CA ALA A 82 13.64 -18.33 2.46
C ALA A 82 12.23 -18.95 2.34
N PHE A 83 11.20 -18.11 2.32
CA PHE A 83 9.81 -18.53 2.14
C PHE A 83 9.58 -19.21 0.79
N GLU A 84 10.13 -18.67 -0.31
CA GLU A 84 10.03 -19.30 -1.63
C GLU A 84 10.72 -20.68 -1.69
N LEU A 85 11.89 -20.80 -1.05
CA LEU A 85 12.60 -22.08 -0.95
C LEU A 85 11.81 -23.11 -0.14
N GLU A 86 11.19 -22.71 0.97
CA GLU A 86 10.36 -23.60 1.77
C GLU A 86 9.11 -24.03 1.01
N LYS A 87 8.45 -23.10 0.31
CA LYS A 87 7.33 -23.40 -0.58
C LYS A 87 7.71 -24.44 -1.65
N LEU A 88 8.85 -24.25 -2.33
CA LEU A 88 9.36 -25.21 -3.31
C LEU A 88 9.67 -26.57 -2.68
N LYS A 89 10.26 -26.59 -1.47
CA LYS A 89 10.55 -27.83 -0.74
C LYS A 89 9.27 -28.59 -0.37
N LEU A 90 8.23 -27.88 0.06
CA LEU A 90 6.92 -28.48 0.36
C LEU A 90 6.24 -29.01 -0.90
N GLN A 91 6.31 -28.28 -2.02
CA GLN A 91 5.81 -28.75 -3.32
C GLN A 91 6.60 -29.95 -3.87
N ALA A 92 7.90 -30.02 -3.59
CA ALA A 92 8.72 -31.17 -3.98
C ALA A 92 8.47 -32.41 -3.10
N GLN A 93 8.18 -32.23 -1.80
CA GLN A 93 7.82 -33.31 -0.90
C GLN A 93 6.39 -33.81 -1.11
N ASN A 94 5.46 -32.92 -1.48
CA ASN A 94 4.10 -33.24 -1.88
C ASN A 94 3.89 -32.79 -3.33
N PRO A 95 4.36 -33.58 -4.33
CA PRO A 95 4.05 -33.27 -5.72
C PRO A 95 2.52 -33.21 -5.86
N PRO A 96 1.96 -32.17 -6.51
CA PRO A 96 0.54 -32.17 -6.82
C PRO A 96 0.28 -33.44 -7.64
N ALA A 97 -0.65 -34.27 -7.17
CA ALA A 97 -1.08 -35.44 -7.91
C ALA A 97 -1.37 -34.97 -9.34
N SER A 98 -0.69 -35.61 -10.30
CA SER A 98 -0.96 -35.44 -11.72
C SER A 98 -2.47 -35.40 -11.92
N VAL A 99 -2.96 -34.39 -12.66
CA VAL A 99 -4.35 -34.32 -13.10
C VAL A 99 -4.63 -35.58 -13.93
N GLY A 100 -5.11 -36.60 -13.24
CA GLY A 100 -5.40 -37.93 -13.72
C GLY A 100 -6.43 -38.49 -12.76
N ASP A 101 -7.68 -38.41 -13.19
CA ASP A 101 -8.87 -38.95 -12.55
C ASP A 101 -9.12 -38.46 -11.12
N SER A 102 -9.70 -37.26 -11.02
CA SER A 102 -10.57 -36.93 -9.88
C SER A 102 -11.70 -37.96 -9.87
N PRO A 103 -11.88 -38.77 -8.82
CA PRO A 103 -13.22 -39.22 -8.53
C PRO A 103 -14.00 -37.93 -8.29
N GLN A 104 -15.03 -37.72 -9.09
CA GLN A 104 -16.08 -36.75 -8.87
C GLN A 104 -16.36 -36.72 -7.36
N MET A 105 -15.91 -35.67 -6.65
CA MET A 105 -16.30 -35.46 -5.26
C MET A 105 -17.79 -35.20 -5.35
N ASP A 106 -18.54 -36.25 -5.06
CA ASP A 106 -19.97 -36.20 -4.83
C ASP A 106 -20.24 -35.00 -3.92
N SER A 107 -21.21 -34.20 -4.34
CA SER A 107 -21.70 -32.99 -3.70
C SER A 107 -22.39 -33.26 -2.36
N SER A 108 -21.81 -34.13 -1.53
CA SER A 108 -22.15 -34.23 -0.12
C SER A 108 -21.38 -33.12 0.58
N PRO A 109 -22.03 -32.08 1.12
CA PRO A 109 -21.35 -31.19 2.03
C PRO A 109 -20.75 -32.07 3.13
N MET A 110 -19.43 -32.01 3.29
CA MET A 110 -18.75 -32.61 4.42
C MET A 110 -19.55 -32.19 5.65
N ARG A 111 -20.19 -33.14 6.34
CA ARG A 111 -21.06 -32.86 7.49
C ARG A 111 -20.17 -32.43 8.64
N LEU A 112 -19.66 -31.20 8.57
CA LEU A 112 -18.88 -30.57 9.60
C LEU A 112 -19.85 -30.28 10.74
N ASP A 113 -19.67 -30.96 11.86
CA ASP A 113 -20.44 -30.64 13.06
C ASP A 113 -19.97 -29.29 13.56
N LEU A 114 -20.84 -28.28 13.44
CA LEU A 114 -20.55 -26.90 13.81
C LEU A 114 -20.05 -26.78 15.26
N LYS A 115 -20.47 -27.70 16.14
CA LYS A 115 -20.02 -27.79 17.53
C LYS A 115 -18.53 -28.10 17.69
N THR A 116 -17.92 -28.71 16.68
CA THR A 116 -16.47 -29.00 16.66
C THR A 116 -15.66 -27.82 16.14
N VAL A 117 -16.26 -26.99 15.29
CA VAL A 117 -15.60 -25.86 14.62
C VAL A 117 -15.74 -24.57 15.42
N LEU A 118 -16.86 -24.41 16.13
CA LEU A 118 -17.15 -23.21 16.91
C LEU A 118 -17.28 -23.53 18.40
N PRO A 119 -16.74 -22.65 19.26
CA PRO A 119 -17.00 -22.73 20.69
C PRO A 119 -18.49 -22.52 20.97
N THR A 120 -19.01 -23.19 22.00
CA THR A 120 -20.40 -23.02 22.44
C THR A 120 -20.61 -21.60 22.97
N PHE A 121 -21.60 -20.90 22.44
CA PHE A 121 -21.95 -19.54 22.88
C PHE A 121 -22.76 -19.55 24.19
N ILE A 122 -22.32 -18.77 25.17
CA ILE A 122 -22.99 -18.56 26.45
C ILE A 122 -23.46 -17.09 26.52
N PRO A 123 -24.77 -16.80 26.36
CA PRO A 123 -25.29 -15.43 26.26
C PRO A 123 -24.93 -14.50 27.42
N ASP A 124 -24.75 -15.04 28.63
CA ASP A 124 -24.48 -14.26 29.84
C ASP A 124 -23.00 -13.87 30.00
N LYS A 125 -22.09 -14.50 29.25
CA LYS A 125 -20.63 -14.37 29.42
C LYS A 125 -19.90 -13.97 28.15
N ASP A 126 -20.41 -14.42 27.00
CA ASP A 126 -19.73 -14.28 25.72
C ASP A 126 -20.26 -13.06 24.95
N ASP A 127 -19.36 -12.33 24.33
CA ASP A 127 -19.72 -11.22 23.43
C ASP A 127 -20.26 -11.78 22.11
N ILE A 128 -21.52 -11.45 21.82
CA ILE A 128 -22.22 -11.83 20.59
C ILE A 128 -21.49 -11.33 19.33
N SER A 129 -20.87 -10.15 19.39
CA SER A 129 -20.18 -9.53 18.26
C SER A 129 -18.93 -10.33 17.89
N LEU A 130 -18.19 -10.75 18.93
CA LEU A 130 -17.01 -11.60 18.77
C LEU A 130 -17.38 -12.98 18.25
N PHE A 131 -18.46 -13.57 18.78
CA PHE A 131 -18.96 -14.87 18.32
C PHE A 131 -19.34 -14.86 16.84
N LEU A 132 -20.09 -13.86 16.39
CA LEU A 132 -20.50 -13.73 14.98
C LEU A 132 -19.29 -13.52 14.04
N THR A 133 -18.31 -12.73 14.47
CA THR A 133 -17.07 -12.52 13.70
C THR A 133 -16.29 -13.84 13.53
N MET A 134 -16.21 -14.63 14.60
CA MET A 134 -15.57 -15.95 14.56
C MET A 134 -16.33 -16.93 13.69
N PHE A 135 -17.66 -16.97 13.79
CA PHE A 135 -18.54 -17.76 12.92
C PHE A 135 -18.26 -17.46 11.44
N GLU A 136 -18.33 -16.18 11.04
CA GLU A 136 -18.12 -15.77 9.66
C GLU A 136 -16.72 -16.18 9.14
N ARG A 137 -15.68 -15.99 9.96
CA ARG A 137 -14.32 -16.38 9.58
C ARG A 137 -14.19 -17.88 9.36
N GLN A 138 -14.78 -18.70 10.23
CA GLN A 138 -14.76 -20.16 10.09
C GLN A 138 -15.50 -20.61 8.83
N MET A 139 -16.68 -20.04 8.55
CA MET A 139 -17.46 -20.39 7.36
C MET A 139 -16.72 -20.02 6.06
N LYS A 140 -16.03 -18.87 6.03
CA LYS A 140 -15.16 -18.48 4.91
C LYS A 140 -13.97 -19.41 4.74
N LEU A 141 -13.31 -19.83 5.82
CA LEU A 141 -12.20 -20.78 5.78
C LEU A 141 -12.63 -22.15 5.24
N LEU A 142 -13.85 -22.57 5.57
CA LEU A 142 -14.45 -23.82 5.10
C LEU A 142 -15.12 -23.69 3.73
N ASN A 143 -15.05 -22.50 3.11
CA ASN A 143 -15.67 -22.17 1.83
C ASN A 143 -17.17 -22.52 1.75
N VAL A 144 -17.89 -22.34 2.87
CA VAL A 144 -19.34 -22.59 2.95
C VAL A 144 -20.08 -21.36 2.42
N PRO A 145 -20.93 -21.50 1.38
CA PRO A 145 -21.68 -20.36 0.84
C PRO A 145 -22.64 -19.76 1.87
N ALA A 146 -22.83 -18.44 1.83
CA ALA A 146 -23.67 -17.69 2.77
C ALA A 146 -25.12 -18.20 2.81
N ASP A 147 -25.64 -18.68 1.69
CA ASP A 147 -26.99 -19.23 1.55
C ASP A 147 -27.22 -20.47 2.44
N PHE A 148 -26.14 -21.13 2.89
CA PHE A 148 -26.20 -22.31 3.76
C PHE A 148 -25.82 -21.99 5.22
N TRP A 149 -25.62 -20.72 5.59
CA TRP A 149 -25.25 -20.35 6.96
C TRP A 149 -26.43 -20.45 7.93
N VAL A 150 -27.64 -20.29 7.42
CA VAL A 150 -28.89 -20.36 8.19
C VAL A 150 -29.81 -21.33 7.49
N SER A 151 -30.32 -22.32 8.22
CA SER A 151 -31.43 -23.14 7.76
C SER A 151 -32.74 -22.37 7.93
N HIS A 152 -33.51 -22.22 6.84
CA HIS A 152 -34.83 -21.59 6.84
C HIS A 152 -35.93 -22.52 7.34
#